data_AF-A0AAU9VUM7-F1
#
_entry.id   AF-A0AAU9VUM7-F1
#
_cell.length_a   1.000
_cell.length_b   1.000
_cell.length_c   1.000
_cell.angle_alpha   90.00
_cell.angle_beta   90.00
_cell.angle_gamma   90.00
#
_symmetry.space_group_name_H-M   'P 1'
#
loop_
_entity.id
_entity.type
_entity.pdbx_description
1 polymer ?
#
loop_
_entity_poly.entity_id
_entity_poly.type
_entity_poly.pdbx_seq_one_letter_code
_entity_poly.pdbx_strand_id
1 'polypeptide(L)'
;MSFFLLKMSDGSSTNCPSNCNDHGLCVRGSCICEVKYSGGACDDANIGYFIGFSVVFFFVSAVSATQLFLCVRSEFKKLKRPSVAKACRLTVQKTLYICMIIACGSRGVYYSVQRYLPAWLGINLFNAYYPPIISGFSLIICFWAETFHVVGLRLDKPRFLSKSSLAFIAFNVFLFLVFLAQFITIEITDEQGKVYLSNIFTGIFVVLMFLMLTLFLIYGVELYYKVRGAFITTEPSNVDITQAAMSRFGLFSQASLQLLTSLFLLGDIMGAKWKHKLPMEGRNALEVVFRVFELGVALWFSCCLWNWKSPSQLWILNPTRLLVHETDEETSHLLGHSHHCHSYEAIETDADIDAPHRDCWICYDSDRTDAGPMILPCNCKGDVAAVHHDCLKRWLLESCPESRLDGPKCKVCREEYKLETGRKWLPSGLTVRHWIQTTLILSMMIGTPISVYFLCLTKMSETCKVVVIGLGVVLEYVCLRLLGFNMLLVYRRARLATMSIIGDPVTGSQLPGEINTTPEAVDITTA
;
A
#
# COMPACT_ATOMS: atom_id res chain seq x y z
N MET A 1 28.82 -10.51 33.15
CA MET A 1 29.66 -11.59 32.58
C MET A 1 30.37 -12.39 33.68
N SER A 2 29.67 -12.87 34.72
CA SER A 2 30.27 -13.69 35.79
C SER A 2 29.28 -14.57 36.58
N PHE A 3 28.15 -15.01 35.99
CA PHE A 3 27.17 -15.85 36.69
C PHE A 3 26.91 -17.21 36.03
N PHE A 4 27.74 -17.60 35.05
CA PHE A 4 27.52 -18.78 34.20
C PHE A 4 28.66 -19.82 34.26
N LEU A 5 29.45 -19.86 35.34
CA LEU A 5 30.65 -20.72 35.42
C LEU A 5 30.74 -21.67 36.62
N LEU A 6 29.64 -22.03 37.27
CA LEU A 6 29.70 -23.05 38.33
C LEU A 6 28.49 -24.00 38.29
N LYS A 7 28.54 -24.94 37.35
CA LYS A 7 28.18 -26.35 37.58
C LYS A 7 28.69 -27.25 36.45
N MET A 8 30.00 -27.42 36.37
CA MET A 8 30.62 -28.55 35.68
C MET A 8 31.54 -29.25 36.67
N SER A 9 31.00 -30.26 37.35
CA SER A 9 31.79 -31.41 37.80
C SER A 9 30.87 -32.62 37.91
N ASP A 10 31.37 -33.70 37.33
CA ASP A 10 30.99 -35.10 37.44
C ASP A 10 29.70 -35.59 36.79
N GLY A 11 29.91 -36.43 35.77
CA GLY A 11 28.92 -37.38 35.28
C GLY A 11 28.89 -37.48 33.77
N SER A 12 29.54 -38.51 33.24
CA SER A 12 29.32 -39.03 31.90
C SER A 12 27.81 -39.23 31.62
N SER A 13 27.20 -38.31 30.88
CA SER A 13 26.03 -38.60 30.05
C SER A 13 26.27 -38.01 28.66
N THR A 14 26.96 -38.76 27.81
CA THR A 14 26.89 -38.61 26.34
C THR A 14 25.47 -38.78 25.80
N ASN A 15 24.55 -39.25 26.64
CA ASN A 15 23.17 -39.54 26.27
C ASN A 15 22.32 -38.29 26.52
N CYS A 16 21.65 -37.83 25.48
CA CYS A 16 20.67 -36.75 25.59
C CYS A 16 19.39 -37.21 26.29
N PRO A 17 18.71 -36.32 27.02
CA PRO A 17 17.46 -36.64 27.71
C PRO A 17 16.41 -37.14 26.70
N SER A 18 15.89 -38.34 26.95
CA SER A 18 14.89 -39.02 26.10
C SER A 18 15.22 -39.04 24.61
N ASN A 19 16.51 -39.06 24.24
CA ASN A 19 16.95 -38.94 22.84
C ASN A 19 16.32 -37.75 22.09
N CYS A 20 16.03 -36.65 22.79
CA CYS A 20 15.34 -35.48 22.27
C CYS A 20 13.94 -35.76 21.68
N ASN A 21 13.29 -36.86 22.09
CA ASN A 21 11.95 -37.30 21.64
C ASN A 21 11.76 -37.29 20.10
N ASP A 22 12.84 -37.53 19.35
CA ASP A 22 12.87 -37.43 17.88
C ASP A 22 12.44 -36.05 17.30
N HIS A 23 12.38 -35.02 18.15
CA HIS A 23 12.02 -33.64 17.83
C HIS A 23 13.24 -32.69 17.83
N GLY A 24 14.44 -33.26 17.77
CA GLY A 24 15.69 -32.49 17.83
C GLY A 24 16.93 -33.31 17.53
N LEU A 25 18.09 -32.66 17.65
CA LEU A 25 19.40 -33.30 17.50
C LEU A 25 20.16 -33.25 18.83
N CYS A 26 20.71 -34.38 19.23
CA CYS A 26 21.59 -34.47 20.38
C CYS A 26 22.99 -33.94 20.04
N VAL A 27 23.43 -32.88 20.71
CA VAL A 27 24.77 -32.30 20.55
C VAL A 27 25.41 -32.15 21.93
N ARG A 28 26.45 -32.95 22.20
CA ARG A 28 27.23 -32.91 23.46
C ARG A 28 26.37 -33.04 24.73
N GLY A 29 25.40 -33.95 24.72
CA GLY A 29 24.50 -34.18 25.86
C GLY A 29 23.38 -33.16 26.02
N SER A 30 23.22 -32.22 25.09
CA SER A 30 22.13 -31.24 25.04
C SER A 30 21.29 -31.39 23.77
N CYS A 31 19.98 -31.21 23.87
CA CYS A 31 19.06 -31.30 22.75
C CYS A 31 18.87 -29.94 22.06
N ILE A 32 19.10 -29.89 20.75
CA ILE A 32 18.74 -28.76 19.89
C ILE A 32 17.43 -29.11 19.17
N CYS A 33 16.34 -28.48 19.59
CA CYS A 33 14.99 -28.79 19.11
C CYS A 33 14.66 -28.19 17.74
N GLU A 34 13.76 -28.85 17.02
CA GLU A 34 13.06 -28.24 15.90
C GLU A 34 12.22 -27.04 16.37
N VAL A 35 12.01 -26.05 15.49
CA VAL A 35 11.40 -24.76 15.87
C VAL A 35 10.00 -24.87 16.48
N LYS A 36 9.28 -25.97 16.20
CA LYS A 36 7.93 -26.26 16.74
C LYS A 36 7.97 -26.77 18.17
N TYR A 37 9.13 -27.18 18.67
CA TYR A 37 9.33 -27.77 19.99
C TYR A 37 10.35 -26.98 20.82
N SER A 38 10.37 -27.24 22.11
CA SER A 38 11.11 -26.52 23.14
C SER A 38 11.31 -27.42 24.37
N GLY A 39 12.03 -26.92 25.38
CA GLY A 39 12.35 -27.69 26.59
C GLY A 39 13.66 -28.48 26.47
N GLY A 40 14.15 -29.01 27.60
CA GLY A 40 15.46 -29.68 27.67
C GLY A 40 15.53 -31.01 26.90
N ALA A 41 14.38 -31.64 26.63
CA ALA A 41 14.24 -32.89 25.88
C ALA A 41 13.37 -32.74 24.61
N CYS A 42 13.04 -31.51 24.19
CA CYS A 42 12.18 -31.23 23.03
C CYS A 42 10.75 -31.81 23.09
N ASP A 43 10.22 -31.99 24.29
CA ASP A 43 8.84 -32.50 24.51
C ASP A 43 7.79 -31.38 24.47
N ASP A 44 8.17 -30.17 24.91
CA ASP A 44 7.23 -29.06 25.05
C ASP A 44 7.03 -28.38 23.69
N ALA A 45 5.78 -28.13 23.30
CA ALA A 45 5.51 -27.38 22.08
C ALA A 45 5.87 -25.89 22.23
N ASN A 46 6.64 -25.34 21.29
CA ASN A 46 7.10 -23.94 21.30
C ASN A 46 5.92 -22.97 21.14
N ILE A 47 5.35 -22.50 22.25
CA ILE A 47 4.15 -21.65 22.27
C ILE A 47 4.34 -20.35 21.48
N GLY A 48 5.53 -19.75 21.55
CA GLY A 48 5.85 -18.51 20.84
C GLY A 48 5.72 -18.65 19.33
N TYR A 49 6.20 -19.77 18.76
CA TYR A 49 6.08 -20.05 17.32
C TYR A 49 4.62 -20.10 16.87
N PHE A 50 3.77 -20.86 17.56
CA PHE A 50 2.37 -21.03 17.17
C PHE A 50 1.54 -19.76 17.37
N ILE A 51 1.67 -19.09 18.52
CA ILE A 51 0.96 -17.83 18.77
C ILE A 51 1.39 -16.76 17.78
N GLY A 52 2.70 -16.63 17.53
CA GLY A 52 3.24 -15.63 16.60
C GLY A 52 2.62 -15.75 15.20
N PHE A 53 2.68 -16.94 14.60
CA PHE A 53 2.10 -17.14 13.27
C PHE A 53 0.58 -17.07 13.27
N SER A 54 -0.11 -17.63 14.27
CA SER A 54 -1.57 -17.54 14.39
C SER A 54 -2.06 -16.08 14.39
N VAL A 55 -1.47 -15.24 15.25
CA VAL A 55 -1.85 -13.82 15.39
C VAL A 55 -1.64 -13.07 14.07
N VAL A 56 -0.51 -13.30 13.40
CA VAL A 56 -0.20 -12.60 12.14
C VAL A 56 -1.15 -12.99 11.01
N PHE A 57 -1.45 -14.29 10.84
CA PHE A 57 -2.41 -14.74 9.83
C PHE A 57 -3.84 -14.27 10.13
N PHE A 58 -4.28 -14.32 11.40
CA PHE A 58 -5.58 -13.76 11.77
C PHE A 58 -5.65 -12.25 11.58
N PHE A 59 -4.57 -11.52 11.84
CA PHE A 59 -4.52 -10.08 11.58
C PHE A 59 -4.74 -9.78 10.08
N VAL A 60 -4.05 -10.49 9.18
CA VAL A 60 -4.26 -10.33 7.72
C VAL A 60 -5.69 -10.70 7.31
N SER A 61 -6.26 -11.76 7.89
CA SER A 61 -7.66 -12.15 7.67
C SER A 61 -8.63 -11.06 8.14
N ALA A 62 -8.41 -10.47 9.32
CA ALA A 62 -9.23 -9.39 9.87
C ALA A 62 -9.13 -8.10 9.05
N VAL A 63 -7.94 -7.75 8.57
CA VAL A 63 -7.73 -6.62 7.63
C VAL A 63 -8.53 -6.86 6.35
N SER A 64 -8.44 -8.06 5.76
CA SER A 64 -9.19 -8.42 4.55
C SER A 64 -10.71 -8.39 4.77
N ALA A 65 -11.20 -8.86 5.92
CA ALA A 65 -12.61 -8.80 6.30
C ALA A 65 -13.09 -7.34 6.47
N THR A 66 -12.26 -6.51 7.09
CA THR A 66 -12.54 -5.06 7.23
C THR A 66 -12.59 -4.39 5.87
N GLN A 67 -11.64 -4.67 4.98
CA GLN A 67 -11.61 -4.15 3.61
C GLN A 67 -12.85 -4.58 2.81
N LEU A 68 -13.28 -5.84 2.94
CA LEU A 68 -14.50 -6.34 2.33
C LEU A 68 -15.75 -5.61 2.85
N PHE A 69 -15.87 -5.47 4.18
CA PHE A 69 -16.98 -4.75 4.80
C PHE A 69 -17.05 -3.30 4.34
N LEU A 70 -15.92 -2.60 4.35
CA LEU A 70 -15.84 -1.21 3.90
C LEU A 70 -16.16 -1.08 2.40
N CYS A 71 -15.70 -2.02 1.58
CA CYS A 71 -16.03 -2.10 0.15
C CYS A 71 -17.55 -2.22 -0.07
N VAL A 72 -18.20 -3.18 0.60
CA VAL A 72 -19.66 -3.39 0.52
C VAL A 72 -20.42 -2.16 1.01
N ARG A 73 -20.01 -1.57 2.14
CA ARG A 73 -20.61 -0.35 2.68
C ARG A 73 -20.48 0.84 1.73
N SER A 74 -19.33 0.98 1.07
CA SER A 74 -19.08 2.00 0.05
C SER A 74 -20.07 1.88 -1.10
N GLU A 75 -20.22 0.66 -1.65
CA GLU A 75 -21.12 0.40 -2.75
C GLU A 75 -22.59 0.59 -2.35
N PHE A 76 -22.97 0.17 -1.15
CA PHE A 76 -24.31 0.41 -0.61
C PHE A 76 -24.66 1.89 -0.59
N LYS A 77 -23.73 2.76 -0.17
CA LYS A 77 -23.92 4.22 -0.16
C LYS A 77 -23.98 4.85 -1.55
N LYS A 78 -23.33 4.25 -2.55
CA LYS A 78 -23.32 4.77 -3.94
C LYS A 78 -24.59 4.39 -4.72
N LEU A 79 -25.38 3.42 -4.24
CA LEU A 79 -26.60 2.97 -4.92
C LEU A 79 -27.71 4.02 -4.79
N LYS A 80 -28.27 4.47 -5.91
CA LYS A 80 -29.46 5.36 -5.94
C LYS A 80 -30.67 4.79 -5.18
N ARG A 81 -30.77 3.45 -5.11
CA ARG A 81 -31.77 2.73 -4.31
C ARG A 81 -31.03 1.72 -3.42
N PRO A 82 -30.93 1.94 -2.11
CA PRO A 82 -30.15 1.09 -1.22
C PRO A 82 -30.72 -0.32 -1.18
N SER A 83 -29.89 -1.31 -1.46
CA SER A 83 -30.25 -2.72 -1.39
C SER A 83 -29.02 -3.53 -1.02
N VAL A 84 -29.10 -4.28 0.08
CA VAL A 84 -27.98 -5.08 0.60
C VAL A 84 -27.61 -6.18 -0.41
N ALA A 85 -28.60 -6.83 -1.02
CA ALA A 85 -28.37 -7.85 -2.05
C ALA A 85 -27.59 -7.29 -3.26
N LYS A 86 -27.85 -6.04 -3.66
CA LYS A 86 -27.12 -5.39 -4.75
C LYS A 86 -25.70 -4.99 -4.34
N ALA A 87 -25.50 -4.53 -3.10
CA ALA A 87 -24.18 -4.15 -2.58
C ALA A 87 -23.27 -5.37 -2.32
N CYS A 88 -23.86 -6.51 -1.95
CA CYS A 88 -23.14 -7.77 -1.77
C CYS A 88 -22.88 -8.52 -3.09
N ARG A 89 -23.21 -7.93 -4.26
CA ARG A 89 -22.91 -8.54 -5.54
C ARG A 89 -21.41 -8.83 -5.65
N LEU A 90 -21.08 -10.08 -5.95
CA LEU A 90 -19.70 -10.53 -6.14
C LEU A 90 -19.07 -9.76 -7.30
N THR A 91 -17.93 -9.13 -7.01
CA THR A 91 -17.04 -8.46 -7.96
C THR A 91 -15.65 -9.07 -7.78
N VAL A 92 -14.77 -8.92 -8.77
CA VAL A 92 -13.40 -9.47 -8.69
C VAL A 92 -12.73 -9.08 -7.37
N GLN A 93 -12.78 -7.80 -6.99
CA GLN A 93 -12.23 -7.31 -5.72
C GLN A 93 -12.81 -8.01 -4.49
N LYS A 94 -14.15 -8.15 -4.40
CA LYS A 94 -14.79 -8.79 -3.23
C LYS A 94 -14.44 -10.27 -3.14
N THR A 95 -14.41 -10.97 -4.27
CA THR A 95 -14.02 -12.38 -4.32
C THR A 95 -12.57 -12.56 -3.88
N LEU A 96 -11.65 -11.66 -4.29
CA LEU A 96 -10.26 -11.69 -3.81
C LEU A 96 -10.16 -11.53 -2.29
N TYR A 97 -10.92 -10.61 -1.68
CA TYR A 97 -10.95 -10.50 -0.22
C TYR A 97 -11.48 -11.76 0.44
N ILE A 98 -12.55 -12.37 -0.10
CA ILE A 98 -13.10 -13.63 0.41
C ILE A 98 -12.05 -14.74 0.36
N CYS A 99 -11.33 -14.89 -0.75
CA CYS A 99 -10.23 -15.84 -0.88
C CYS A 99 -9.16 -15.61 0.20
N MET A 100 -8.77 -14.36 0.47
CA MET A 100 -7.75 -14.04 1.48
C MET A 100 -8.23 -14.30 2.91
N ILE A 101 -9.50 -14.01 3.21
CA ILE A 101 -10.12 -14.31 4.51
C ILE A 101 -10.09 -15.81 4.77
N ILE A 102 -10.48 -16.62 3.77
CA ILE A 102 -10.51 -18.09 3.89
C ILE A 102 -9.08 -18.64 4.01
N ALA A 103 -8.14 -18.20 3.16
CA ALA A 103 -6.74 -18.64 3.22
C ALA A 103 -6.08 -18.29 4.56
N CYS A 104 -6.04 -17.01 4.91
CA CYS A 104 -5.37 -16.57 6.14
C CYS A 104 -6.10 -17.06 7.38
N GLY A 105 -7.43 -17.15 7.32
CA GLY A 105 -8.25 -17.73 8.39
C GLY A 105 -7.94 -19.20 8.62
N SER A 106 -7.90 -20.03 7.58
CA SER A 106 -7.58 -21.47 7.72
C SER A 106 -6.16 -21.69 8.26
N ARG A 107 -5.19 -20.90 7.80
CA ARG A 107 -3.81 -20.92 8.30
C ARG A 107 -3.70 -20.42 9.76
N GLY A 108 -4.44 -19.39 10.14
CA GLY A 108 -4.52 -18.92 11.53
C GLY A 108 -5.13 -19.97 12.46
N VAL A 109 -6.21 -20.62 12.03
CA VAL A 109 -6.84 -21.74 12.76
C VAL A 109 -5.86 -22.89 12.90
N TYR A 110 -5.14 -23.28 11.84
CA TYR A 110 -4.09 -24.30 11.89
C TYR A 110 -3.11 -24.05 13.05
N TYR A 111 -2.46 -22.88 13.09
CA TYR A 111 -1.50 -22.58 14.16
C TYR A 111 -2.11 -22.51 15.55
N SER A 112 -3.41 -22.21 15.66
CA SER A 112 -4.10 -22.10 16.94
C SER A 112 -4.45 -23.45 17.55
N VAL A 113 -4.95 -24.38 16.72
CA VAL A 113 -5.53 -25.63 17.22
C VAL A 113 -4.73 -26.88 16.89
N GLN A 114 -3.70 -26.82 16.02
CA GLN A 114 -2.98 -28.01 15.53
C GLN A 114 -2.56 -29.00 16.64
N ARG A 115 -2.20 -28.51 17.83
CA ARG A 115 -1.77 -29.34 18.97
C ARG A 115 -2.87 -30.25 19.52
N TYR A 116 -4.12 -29.86 19.34
CA TYR A 116 -5.29 -30.61 19.81
C TYR A 116 -5.95 -31.42 18.70
N LEU A 117 -5.48 -31.25 17.45
CA LEU A 117 -6.08 -31.91 16.31
C LEU A 117 -5.44 -33.28 16.05
N PRO A 118 -6.24 -34.26 15.60
CA PRO A 118 -5.69 -35.51 15.10
C PRO A 118 -4.86 -35.25 13.83
N ALA A 119 -3.88 -36.13 13.56
CA ALA A 119 -2.90 -35.95 12.48
C ALA A 119 -3.55 -35.68 11.10
N TRP A 120 -4.63 -36.41 10.76
CA TRP A 120 -5.33 -36.27 9.49
C TRP A 120 -5.92 -34.86 9.31
N LEU A 121 -6.57 -34.32 10.35
CA LEU A 121 -7.19 -33.00 10.33
C LEU A 121 -6.13 -31.90 10.35
N GLY A 122 -5.01 -32.11 11.04
CA GLY A 122 -3.85 -31.22 11.00
C GLY A 122 -3.28 -31.04 9.60
N ILE A 123 -3.10 -32.14 8.84
CA ILE A 123 -2.59 -32.10 7.46
C ILE A 123 -3.60 -31.43 6.51
N ASN A 124 -4.88 -31.77 6.63
CA ASN A 124 -5.91 -31.17 5.79
C ASN A 124 -6.09 -29.67 6.03
N LEU A 125 -6.10 -29.26 7.31
CA LEU A 125 -6.18 -27.85 7.68
C LEU A 125 -4.93 -27.08 7.25
N PHE A 126 -3.76 -27.74 7.25
CA PHE A 126 -2.55 -27.20 6.67
C PHE A 126 -2.69 -26.96 5.15
N ASN A 127 -3.27 -27.89 4.40
CA ASN A 127 -3.40 -27.70 2.94
C ASN A 127 -4.58 -26.83 2.53
N ALA A 128 -5.54 -26.54 3.43
CA ALA A 128 -6.70 -25.70 3.18
C ALA A 128 -6.39 -24.25 2.77
N TYR A 129 -5.14 -23.79 2.99
CA TYR A 129 -4.66 -22.48 2.58
C TYR A 129 -4.43 -22.33 1.07
N TYR A 130 -3.95 -23.38 0.40
CA TYR A 130 -3.49 -23.28 -1.00
C TYR A 130 -4.64 -23.11 -2.01
N PRO A 131 -5.77 -23.84 -1.91
CA PRO A 131 -6.86 -23.69 -2.87
C PRO A 131 -7.42 -22.25 -2.97
N PRO A 132 -7.72 -21.53 -1.87
CA PRO A 132 -8.17 -20.14 -1.97
C PRO A 132 -7.11 -19.18 -2.53
N ILE A 133 -5.82 -19.39 -2.25
CA ILE A 133 -4.72 -18.60 -2.84
C ILE A 133 -4.66 -18.81 -4.36
N ILE A 134 -4.63 -20.06 -4.80
CA ILE A 134 -4.62 -20.44 -6.22
C ILE A 134 -5.88 -19.90 -6.92
N SER A 135 -7.04 -19.97 -6.25
CA SER A 135 -8.30 -19.38 -6.72
C SER A 135 -8.16 -17.87 -6.97
N GLY A 136 -7.58 -17.13 -6.02
CA GLY A 136 -7.32 -15.70 -6.15
C GLY A 136 -6.44 -15.35 -7.36
N PHE A 137 -5.37 -16.11 -7.60
CA PHE A 137 -4.54 -15.94 -8.79
C PHE A 137 -5.29 -16.27 -10.08
N SER A 138 -6.04 -17.38 -10.12
CA SER A 138 -6.84 -17.76 -11.29
C SER A 138 -7.86 -16.68 -11.65
N LEU A 139 -8.43 -16.01 -10.65
CA LEU A 139 -9.38 -14.90 -10.86
C LEU A 139 -8.70 -13.68 -11.50
N ILE A 140 -7.51 -13.29 -11.01
CA ILE A 140 -6.74 -12.17 -11.60
C ILE A 140 -6.34 -12.50 -13.03
N ILE A 141 -5.83 -13.71 -13.28
CA ILE A 141 -5.42 -14.15 -14.60
C ILE A 141 -6.60 -14.12 -15.58
N CYS A 142 -7.74 -14.69 -15.20
CA CYS A 142 -8.96 -14.67 -16.01
C CYS A 142 -9.49 -13.25 -16.24
N PHE A 143 -9.31 -12.35 -15.27
CA PHE A 143 -9.70 -10.95 -15.39
C PHE A 143 -8.78 -10.18 -16.35
N TRP A 144 -7.46 -10.36 -16.26
CA TRP A 144 -6.49 -9.78 -17.19
C TRP A 144 -6.69 -10.32 -18.60
N ALA A 145 -6.91 -11.63 -18.75
CA ALA A 145 -7.22 -12.23 -20.04
C ALA A 145 -8.48 -11.62 -20.68
N GLU A 146 -9.57 -11.43 -19.91
CA GLU A 146 -10.75 -10.72 -20.41
C GLU A 146 -10.43 -9.29 -20.83
N THR A 147 -9.68 -8.56 -20.00
CA THR A 147 -9.36 -7.16 -20.24
C THR A 147 -8.59 -6.94 -21.54
N PHE A 148 -7.70 -7.88 -21.91
CA PHE A 148 -6.90 -7.77 -23.14
C PHE A 148 -7.56 -8.33 -24.39
N HIS A 149 -8.37 -9.37 -24.26
CA HIS A 149 -8.91 -10.08 -25.42
C HIS A 149 -10.35 -9.71 -25.75
N VAL A 150 -11.07 -9.03 -24.85
CA VAL A 150 -12.46 -8.61 -25.09
C VAL A 150 -12.51 -7.10 -25.34
N VAL A 151 -12.80 -6.73 -26.58
CA VAL A 151 -12.94 -5.33 -27.02
C VAL A 151 -14.20 -4.69 -26.40
N GLY A 152 -14.10 -3.44 -25.93
CA GLY A 152 -15.24 -2.65 -25.45
C GLY A 152 -15.62 -2.83 -23.97
N LEU A 153 -14.76 -3.44 -23.16
CA LEU A 153 -14.96 -3.54 -21.71
C LEU A 153 -14.79 -2.17 -21.02
N ARG A 154 -15.85 -1.68 -20.37
CA ARG A 154 -15.76 -0.52 -19.47
C ARG A 154 -15.25 -0.95 -18.08
N LEU A 155 -14.05 -0.53 -17.70
CA LEU A 155 -13.39 -0.85 -16.42
C LEU A 155 -13.77 0.11 -15.29
N ASP A 156 -14.53 1.17 -15.58
CA ASP A 156 -14.90 2.20 -14.59
C ASP A 156 -15.87 1.70 -13.52
N LYS A 157 -16.58 0.60 -13.81
CA LYS A 157 -17.54 -0.02 -12.89
C LYS A 157 -17.05 -1.37 -12.39
N PRO A 158 -17.16 -1.63 -11.07
CA PRO A 158 -16.78 -2.92 -10.52
C PRO A 158 -17.68 -4.02 -11.09
N ARG A 159 -17.06 -5.11 -11.54
CA ARG A 159 -17.75 -6.24 -12.16
C ARG A 159 -17.10 -7.55 -11.76
N PHE A 160 -17.79 -8.64 -12.06
CA PHE A 160 -17.21 -9.97 -12.06
C PHE A 160 -16.78 -10.36 -13.49
N LEU A 161 -16.16 -11.52 -13.63
CA LEU A 161 -15.86 -12.14 -14.92
C LEU A 161 -17.14 -12.31 -15.75
N SER A 162 -17.01 -12.23 -17.06
CA SER A 162 -18.09 -12.41 -18.03
C SER A 162 -17.85 -13.61 -18.94
N LYS A 163 -16.89 -13.50 -19.85
CA LYS A 163 -16.56 -14.51 -20.87
C LYS A 163 -15.67 -15.63 -20.32
N SER A 164 -14.68 -15.30 -19.50
CA SER A 164 -13.77 -16.25 -18.84
C SER A 164 -14.36 -16.85 -17.55
N SER A 165 -15.59 -16.50 -17.19
CA SER A 165 -16.29 -17.02 -16.00
C SER A 165 -16.40 -18.54 -15.98
N LEU A 166 -16.71 -19.17 -17.13
CA LEU A 166 -16.83 -20.62 -17.24
C LEU A 166 -15.49 -21.32 -16.99
N ALA A 167 -14.40 -20.80 -17.59
CA ALA A 167 -13.06 -21.34 -17.41
C ALA A 167 -12.59 -21.21 -15.95
N PHE A 168 -12.84 -20.05 -15.33
CA PHE A 168 -12.56 -19.82 -13.92
C PHE A 168 -13.32 -20.81 -13.02
N ILE A 169 -14.62 -21.01 -13.25
CA ILE A 169 -15.44 -21.94 -12.47
C ILE A 169 -14.94 -23.37 -12.66
N ALA A 170 -14.70 -23.81 -13.90
CA ALA A 170 -14.24 -25.17 -14.18
C ALA A 170 -12.88 -25.47 -13.50
N PHE A 171 -11.93 -24.55 -13.59
CA PHE A 171 -10.62 -24.69 -12.92
C PHE A 171 -10.76 -24.76 -11.39
N ASN A 172 -11.61 -23.90 -10.81
CA ASN A 172 -11.81 -23.90 -9.36
C ASN A 172 -12.56 -25.14 -8.88
N VAL A 173 -13.55 -25.64 -9.63
CA VAL A 173 -14.20 -26.92 -9.34
C VAL A 173 -13.16 -28.04 -9.33
N PHE A 174 -12.30 -28.14 -10.34
CA PHE A 174 -11.20 -29.11 -10.35
C PHE A 174 -10.29 -28.96 -9.12
N LEU A 175 -9.86 -27.74 -8.81
CA LEU A 175 -8.99 -27.45 -7.68
C LEU A 175 -9.59 -27.89 -6.32
N PHE A 176 -10.86 -27.56 -6.08
CA PHE A 176 -11.54 -27.94 -4.85
C PHE A 176 -11.91 -29.44 -4.82
N LEU A 177 -12.12 -30.09 -5.97
CA LEU A 177 -12.26 -31.54 -6.04
C LEU A 177 -10.96 -32.26 -5.67
N VAL A 178 -9.80 -31.75 -6.12
CA VAL A 178 -8.48 -32.26 -5.69
C VAL A 178 -8.30 -32.12 -4.18
N PHE A 179 -8.69 -30.98 -3.60
CA PHE A 179 -8.64 -30.78 -2.14
C PHE A 179 -9.61 -31.70 -1.39
N LEU A 180 -10.83 -31.89 -1.88
CA LEU A 180 -11.80 -32.81 -1.30
C LEU A 180 -11.30 -34.26 -1.37
N ALA A 181 -10.70 -34.67 -2.49
CA ALA A 181 -10.08 -35.98 -2.63
C ALA A 181 -8.94 -36.17 -1.63
N GLN A 182 -8.09 -35.15 -1.43
CA GLN A 182 -7.08 -35.19 -0.37
C GLN A 182 -7.73 -35.41 1.00
N PHE A 183 -8.75 -34.60 1.32
CA PHE A 183 -9.41 -34.64 2.62
C PHE A 183 -9.89 -36.04 2.97
N ILE A 184 -10.64 -36.65 2.05
CA ILE A 184 -11.22 -37.99 2.19
C ILE A 184 -10.14 -39.07 2.23
N THR A 185 -9.16 -39.01 1.32
CA THR A 185 -8.16 -40.08 1.20
C THR A 185 -7.21 -40.11 2.42
N ILE A 186 -6.85 -38.94 2.98
CA ILE A 186 -6.00 -38.87 4.18
C ILE A 186 -6.73 -39.36 5.44
N GLU A 187 -8.05 -39.18 5.52
CA GLU A 187 -8.85 -39.66 6.65
C GLU A 187 -8.92 -41.20 6.70
N ILE A 188 -9.06 -41.85 5.54
CA ILE A 188 -9.32 -43.30 5.43
C ILE A 188 -8.01 -44.13 5.48
N THR A 189 -6.86 -43.52 5.21
CA THR A 189 -5.59 -44.25 5.04
C THR A 189 -4.79 -44.38 6.34
N ASP A 190 -3.99 -45.45 6.47
CA ASP A 190 -3.02 -45.67 7.57
C ASP A 190 -1.89 -44.62 7.63
N GLU A 191 -1.21 -44.48 8.77
CA GLU A 191 -0.20 -43.44 9.03
C GLU A 191 0.93 -43.33 7.98
N GLN A 192 1.49 -44.45 7.51
CA GLN A 192 2.50 -44.41 6.43
C GLN A 192 1.90 -43.93 5.10
N GLY A 193 0.68 -44.35 4.79
CA GLY A 193 -0.01 -43.92 3.58
C GLY A 193 -0.44 -42.46 3.64
N LYS A 194 -0.75 -41.90 4.82
CA LYS A 194 -1.05 -40.47 5.01
C LYS A 194 0.11 -39.59 4.56
N VAL A 195 1.34 -39.90 4.98
CA VAL A 195 2.54 -39.13 4.60
C VAL A 195 2.77 -39.20 3.09
N TYR A 196 2.66 -40.40 2.51
CA TYR A 196 2.85 -40.60 1.08
C TYR A 196 1.80 -39.86 0.23
N LEU A 197 0.51 -40.01 0.56
CA LEU A 197 -0.59 -39.34 -0.13
C LEU A 197 -0.53 -37.83 0.06
N SER A 198 -0.23 -37.35 1.27
CA SER A 198 -0.02 -35.93 1.54
C SER A 198 1.04 -35.33 0.63
N ASN A 199 2.17 -36.03 0.43
CA ASN A 199 3.23 -35.58 -0.49
C ASN A 199 2.75 -35.53 -1.95
N ILE A 200 1.95 -36.50 -2.40
CA ILE A 200 1.36 -36.49 -3.75
C ILE A 200 0.43 -35.28 -3.93
N PHE A 201 -0.55 -35.10 -3.04
CA PHE A 201 -1.51 -34.00 -3.16
C PHE A 201 -0.84 -32.63 -3.01
N THR A 202 0.12 -32.49 -2.10
CA THR A 202 0.93 -31.27 -1.97
C THR A 202 1.73 -31.02 -3.26
N GLY A 203 2.27 -32.07 -3.88
CA GLY A 203 2.91 -32.00 -5.20
C GLY A 203 1.98 -31.49 -6.30
N ILE A 204 0.72 -31.93 -6.33
CA ILE A 204 -0.29 -31.41 -7.26
C ILE A 204 -0.51 -29.91 -7.04
N PHE A 205 -0.65 -29.45 -5.79
CA PHE A 205 -0.78 -28.01 -5.51
C PHE A 205 0.44 -27.22 -5.94
N VAL A 206 1.66 -27.75 -5.75
CA VAL A 206 2.90 -27.12 -6.23
C VAL A 206 2.87 -26.94 -7.76
N VAL A 207 2.51 -27.98 -8.50
CA VAL A 207 2.39 -27.91 -9.97
C VAL A 207 1.36 -26.86 -10.39
N LEU A 208 0.21 -26.82 -9.72
CA LEU A 208 -0.82 -25.81 -9.97
C LEU A 208 -0.35 -24.39 -9.62
N MET A 209 0.41 -24.22 -8.54
CA MET A 209 1.01 -22.92 -8.17
C MET A 209 2.04 -22.46 -9.21
N PHE A 210 2.86 -23.36 -9.74
CA PHE A 210 3.78 -23.06 -10.85
C PHE A 210 3.05 -22.71 -12.15
N LEU A 211 1.96 -23.43 -12.47
CA LEU A 211 1.12 -23.12 -13.62
C LEU A 211 0.52 -21.72 -13.48
N MET A 212 -0.05 -21.38 -12.32
CA MET A 212 -0.60 -20.05 -12.07
C MET A 212 0.48 -18.97 -12.11
N LEU A 213 1.67 -19.22 -11.54
CA LEU A 213 2.81 -18.29 -11.63
C LEU A 213 3.19 -18.00 -13.09
N THR A 214 3.27 -19.05 -13.92
CA THR A 214 3.63 -18.92 -15.34
C THR A 214 2.61 -18.07 -16.08
N LEU A 215 1.31 -18.36 -15.91
CA LEU A 215 0.23 -17.58 -16.53
C LEU A 215 0.17 -16.14 -16.00
N PHE A 216 0.39 -15.94 -14.70
CA PHE A 216 0.46 -14.62 -14.07
C PHE A 216 1.59 -13.77 -14.67
N LEU A 217 2.76 -14.36 -14.90
CA LEU A 217 3.87 -13.68 -15.57
C LEU A 217 3.57 -13.38 -17.04
N ILE A 218 3.00 -14.33 -17.79
CA ILE A 218 2.61 -14.12 -19.19
C ILE A 218 1.66 -12.93 -19.30
N TYR A 219 0.54 -12.95 -18.58
CA TYR A 219 -0.43 -11.85 -18.63
C TYR A 219 0.07 -10.57 -17.95
N GLY A 220 0.91 -10.66 -16.93
CA GLY A 220 1.54 -9.51 -16.30
C GLY A 220 2.52 -8.77 -17.22
N VAL A 221 3.26 -9.52 -18.03
CA VAL A 221 4.16 -8.97 -19.06
C VAL A 221 3.34 -8.43 -20.25
N GLU A 222 2.34 -9.17 -20.73
CA GLU A 222 1.45 -8.68 -21.79
C GLU A 222 0.75 -7.38 -21.38
N LEU A 223 0.33 -7.26 -20.13
CA LEU A 223 -0.27 -6.05 -19.58
C LEU A 223 0.65 -4.84 -19.74
N TYR A 224 1.95 -5.04 -19.70
CA TYR A 224 2.90 -3.95 -19.91
C TYR A 224 3.14 -3.64 -21.40
N TYR A 225 3.31 -4.68 -22.24
CA TYR A 225 3.59 -4.49 -23.67
C TYR A 225 2.38 -4.02 -24.45
N LYS A 226 1.18 -4.58 -24.22
CA LYS A 226 -0.05 -4.20 -24.93
C LYS A 226 -0.58 -2.84 -24.47
N VAL A 227 -0.44 -2.47 -23.19
CA VAL A 227 -0.77 -1.12 -22.72
C VAL A 227 0.16 -0.07 -23.33
N ARG A 228 1.41 -0.42 -23.68
CA ARG A 228 2.27 0.45 -24.50
C ARG A 228 1.88 0.41 -25.99
N GLY A 229 1.70 -0.78 -26.56
CA GLY A 229 1.46 -0.97 -27.99
C GLY A 229 0.10 -0.48 -28.51
N ALA A 230 -0.97 -0.59 -27.72
CA ALA A 230 -2.31 -0.15 -28.12
C ALA A 230 -2.50 1.38 -28.13
N PHE A 231 -1.53 2.14 -27.59
CA PHE A 231 -1.67 3.59 -27.38
C PHE A 231 -0.50 4.41 -27.94
N ILE A 232 0.55 3.79 -28.49
CA ILE A 232 1.62 4.45 -29.26
C ILE A 232 1.12 5.01 -30.61
N THR A 233 -0.08 4.63 -31.06
CA THR A 233 -0.71 5.22 -32.27
C THR A 233 -1.36 6.59 -32.03
N THR A 234 -1.40 7.04 -30.78
CA THR A 234 -1.84 8.39 -30.38
C THR A 234 -0.67 9.08 -29.70
N GLU A 235 -0.52 10.39 -29.93
CA GLU A 235 0.54 11.26 -29.38
C GLU A 235 0.92 10.95 -27.93
N PRO A 236 2.17 11.21 -27.50
CA PRO A 236 2.75 10.65 -26.27
C PRO A 236 1.95 11.05 -25.03
N SER A 237 0.95 10.24 -24.68
CA SER A 237 0.26 10.29 -23.40
C SER A 237 1.29 10.01 -22.32
N ASN A 238 1.46 10.97 -21.41
CA ASN A 238 2.43 10.85 -20.33
C ASN A 238 2.11 9.60 -19.48
N VAL A 239 3.09 8.71 -19.33
CA VAL A 239 2.96 7.54 -18.44
C VAL A 239 3.11 8.04 -17.01
N ASP A 240 2.18 7.70 -16.12
CA ASP A 240 2.38 7.94 -14.69
C ASP A 240 3.53 7.06 -14.20
N ILE A 241 4.73 7.66 -14.11
CA ILE A 241 5.97 6.99 -13.74
C ILE A 241 5.83 6.32 -12.36
N THR A 242 5.11 6.96 -11.44
CA THR A 242 4.94 6.47 -10.07
C THR A 242 4.05 5.23 -10.08
N GLN A 243 2.90 5.30 -10.75
CA GLN A 243 1.99 4.17 -10.83
C GLN A 243 2.60 2.99 -11.62
N ALA A 244 3.39 3.28 -12.66
CA ALA A 244 4.14 2.26 -13.41
C ALA A 244 5.26 1.62 -12.58
N ALA A 245 5.98 2.39 -11.76
CA ALA A 245 6.98 1.83 -10.86
C ALA A 245 6.35 0.93 -9.79
N MET A 246 5.23 1.37 -9.21
CA MET A 246 4.49 0.62 -8.18
C MET A 246 3.91 -0.69 -8.73
N SER A 247 3.38 -0.69 -9.95
CA SER A 247 2.85 -1.91 -10.58
C SER A 247 3.96 -2.90 -10.94
N ARG A 248 5.12 -2.44 -11.43
CA ARG A 248 6.30 -3.29 -11.68
C ARG A 248 6.80 -3.96 -10.42
N PHE A 249 6.97 -3.17 -9.36
CA PHE A 249 7.39 -3.68 -8.07
C PHE A 249 6.39 -4.71 -7.55
N GLY A 250 5.09 -4.42 -7.63
CA GLY A 250 4.03 -5.34 -7.23
C GLY A 250 4.02 -6.66 -8.01
N LEU A 251 4.23 -6.62 -9.34
CA LEU A 251 4.29 -7.82 -10.17
C LEU A 251 5.52 -8.68 -9.84
N PHE A 252 6.70 -8.06 -9.78
CA PHE A 252 7.96 -8.74 -9.46
C PHE A 252 7.95 -9.33 -8.06
N SER A 253 7.47 -8.57 -7.07
CA SER A 253 7.39 -9.03 -5.69
C SER A 253 6.51 -10.27 -5.58
N GLN A 254 5.32 -10.27 -6.22
CA GLN A 254 4.42 -11.41 -6.11
C GLN A 254 4.95 -12.64 -6.85
N ALA A 255 5.51 -12.45 -8.04
CA ALA A 255 6.12 -13.55 -8.79
C ALA A 255 7.27 -14.19 -7.99
N SER A 256 8.11 -13.37 -7.35
CA SER A 256 9.20 -13.85 -6.50
C SER A 256 8.68 -14.59 -5.26
N LEU A 257 7.73 -14.02 -4.52
CA LEU A 257 7.15 -14.64 -3.32
C LEU A 257 6.47 -15.98 -3.63
N GLN A 258 5.71 -16.03 -4.73
CA GLN A 258 5.03 -17.24 -5.19
C GLN A 258 6.03 -18.31 -5.66
N LEU A 259 7.08 -17.92 -6.39
CA LEU A 259 8.15 -18.82 -6.82
C LEU A 259 8.86 -19.43 -5.61
N LEU A 260 9.29 -18.59 -4.66
CA LEU A 260 9.98 -19.04 -3.45
C LEU A 260 9.10 -19.98 -2.65
N THR A 261 7.83 -19.63 -2.42
CA THR A 261 6.87 -20.51 -1.71
C THR A 261 6.72 -21.87 -2.41
N SER A 262 6.63 -21.88 -3.74
CA SER A 262 6.52 -23.12 -4.53
C SER A 262 7.79 -23.97 -4.47
N LEU A 263 8.97 -23.34 -4.49
CA LEU A 263 10.27 -24.02 -4.33
C LEU A 263 10.45 -24.60 -2.92
N PHE A 264 10.04 -23.87 -1.88
CA PHE A 264 10.08 -24.36 -0.50
C PHE A 264 9.15 -25.56 -0.29
N LEU A 265 7.92 -25.49 -0.83
CA LEU A 265 7.00 -26.63 -0.83
C LEU A 265 7.58 -27.85 -1.56
N LEU A 266 8.19 -27.65 -2.73
CA LEU A 266 8.87 -28.72 -3.45
C LEU A 266 10.05 -29.28 -2.63
N GLY A 267 10.81 -28.40 -1.98
CA GLY A 267 11.90 -28.77 -1.09
C GLY A 267 11.42 -29.57 0.13
N ASP A 268 10.23 -29.26 0.66
CA ASP A 268 9.61 -29.98 1.77
C ASP A 268 9.26 -31.42 1.37
N ILE A 269 8.63 -31.60 0.19
CA ILE A 269 8.33 -32.92 -0.40
C ILE A 269 9.63 -33.71 -0.64
N MET A 270 10.67 -33.05 -1.16
CA MET A 270 11.98 -33.67 -1.38
C MET A 270 12.81 -33.81 -0.09
N GLY A 271 12.26 -33.43 1.07
CA GLY A 271 12.96 -33.25 2.34
C GLY A 271 13.78 -34.45 2.78
N ALA A 272 13.28 -35.68 2.57
CA ALA A 272 13.99 -36.90 2.91
C ALA A 272 15.40 -36.99 2.30
N LYS A 273 15.59 -36.42 1.10
CA LYS A 273 16.86 -36.51 0.35
C LYS A 273 17.93 -35.54 0.82
N TRP A 274 17.57 -34.42 1.44
CA TRP A 274 18.51 -33.32 1.71
C TRP A 274 18.43 -32.72 3.11
N LYS A 275 17.27 -32.74 3.78
CA LYS A 275 17.11 -32.12 5.12
C LYS A 275 18.10 -32.70 6.12
N HIS A 276 18.37 -34.00 6.06
CA HIS A 276 19.34 -34.67 6.94
C HIS A 276 20.76 -34.10 6.85
N LYS A 277 21.14 -33.48 5.71
CA LYS A 277 22.48 -32.91 5.49
C LYS A 277 22.66 -31.53 6.14
N LEU A 278 21.58 -30.86 6.51
CA LEU A 278 21.64 -29.55 7.15
C LEU A 278 21.68 -29.65 8.68
N PRO A 279 22.43 -28.75 9.35
CA PRO A 279 22.34 -28.60 10.80
C PRO A 279 20.94 -28.13 11.22
N MET A 280 20.56 -28.40 12.47
CA MET A 280 19.21 -28.07 12.97
C MET A 280 18.88 -26.58 12.90
N GLU A 281 19.84 -25.70 13.16
CA GLU A 281 19.65 -24.25 13.03
C GLU A 281 19.22 -23.86 11.60
N GLY A 282 19.86 -24.44 10.59
CA GLY A 282 19.52 -24.22 9.19
C GLY A 282 18.11 -24.72 8.85
N ARG A 283 17.70 -25.89 9.36
CA ARG A 283 16.35 -26.43 9.17
C ARG A 283 15.29 -25.52 9.80
N ASN A 284 15.55 -25.07 11.02
CA ASN A 284 14.65 -24.16 11.74
C ASN A 284 14.52 -22.82 11.02
N ALA A 285 15.62 -22.27 10.52
CA ALA A 285 15.60 -21.05 9.71
C ALA A 285 14.78 -21.24 8.43
N LEU A 286 14.97 -22.34 7.70
CA LEU A 286 14.22 -22.63 6.47
C LEU A 286 12.72 -22.80 6.73
N GLU A 287 12.32 -23.46 7.82
CA GLU A 287 10.90 -23.58 8.20
C GLU A 287 10.28 -22.20 8.45
N VAL A 288 10.94 -21.33 9.22
CA VAL A 288 10.45 -19.97 9.51
C VAL A 288 10.40 -19.12 8.23
N VAL A 289 11.47 -19.15 7.43
CA VAL A 289 11.55 -18.41 6.17
C VAL A 289 10.45 -18.83 5.20
N PHE A 290 10.15 -20.12 5.11
CA PHE A 290 9.03 -20.62 4.31
C PHE A 290 7.70 -19.99 4.75
N ARG A 291 7.43 -19.92 6.07
CA ARG A 291 6.19 -19.29 6.58
C ARG A 291 6.12 -17.80 6.32
N VAL A 292 7.26 -17.10 6.35
CA VAL A 292 7.33 -15.68 6.02
C VAL A 292 6.99 -15.45 4.55
N PHE A 293 7.50 -16.27 3.63
CA PHE A 293 7.13 -16.18 2.22
C PHE A 293 5.68 -16.54 1.97
N GLU A 294 5.18 -17.58 2.63
CA GLU A 294 3.78 -17.99 2.56
C GLU A 294 2.85 -16.84 3.00
N LEU A 295 3.14 -16.21 4.13
CA LEU A 295 2.43 -15.01 4.58
C LEU A 295 2.54 -13.86 3.55
N GLY A 296 3.73 -13.65 2.99
CA GLY A 296 3.98 -12.61 1.99
C GLY A 296 3.06 -12.72 0.77
N VAL A 297 2.82 -13.94 0.27
CA VAL A 297 1.92 -14.19 -0.86
C VAL A 297 0.49 -13.71 -0.57
N ALA A 298 -0.02 -13.96 0.65
CA ALA A 298 -1.36 -13.52 1.04
C ALA A 298 -1.42 -12.02 1.33
N LEU A 299 -0.41 -11.48 1.99
CA LEU A 299 -0.30 -10.07 2.34
C LEU A 299 -0.28 -9.19 1.09
N TRP A 300 0.34 -9.65 0.00
CA TRP A 300 0.38 -8.94 -1.26
C TRP A 300 -1.01 -8.54 -1.77
N PHE A 301 -2.01 -9.43 -1.70
CA PHE A 301 -3.38 -9.10 -2.10
C PHE A 301 -3.97 -7.99 -1.23
N SER A 302 -3.80 -8.08 0.10
CA SER A 302 -4.30 -7.07 1.04
C SER A 302 -3.67 -5.69 0.80
N CYS A 303 -2.39 -5.65 0.42
CA CYS A 303 -1.67 -4.43 0.08
C CYS A 303 -2.10 -3.86 -1.29
N CYS A 304 -2.16 -4.69 -2.33
CA CYS A 304 -2.54 -4.25 -3.67
C CYS A 304 -4.00 -3.80 -3.76
N LEU A 305 -4.88 -4.30 -2.88
CA LEU A 305 -6.30 -3.96 -2.85
C LEU A 305 -6.65 -2.86 -1.83
N TRP A 306 -5.66 -2.20 -1.22
CA TRP A 306 -5.87 -1.25 -0.11
C TRP A 306 -6.93 -0.17 -0.37
N ASN A 307 -7.04 0.34 -1.60
CA ASN A 307 -8.04 1.33 -1.99
C ASN A 307 -9.44 0.70 -2.23
N TRP A 308 -10.10 0.31 -1.14
CA TRP A 308 -11.44 -0.30 -1.15
C TRP A 308 -12.56 0.61 -1.69
N LYS A 309 -12.37 1.94 -1.69
CA LYS A 309 -13.41 2.91 -2.08
C LYS A 309 -13.54 3.05 -3.60
N SER A 310 -12.44 2.87 -4.33
CA SER A 310 -12.35 3.13 -5.76
C SER A 310 -11.58 2.01 -6.47
N PRO A 311 -12.22 0.87 -6.80
CA PRO A 311 -11.58 -0.24 -7.52
C PRO A 311 -10.96 0.18 -8.86
N SER A 312 -11.57 1.16 -9.53
CA SER A 312 -11.10 1.68 -10.82
C SER A 312 -9.77 2.45 -10.74
N GLN A 313 -9.28 2.75 -9.53
CA GLN A 313 -7.95 3.36 -9.32
C GLN A 313 -6.87 2.31 -9.03
N LEU A 314 -7.23 1.04 -8.83
CA LEU A 314 -6.28 -0.03 -8.56
C LEU A 314 -5.70 -0.54 -9.87
N TRP A 315 -4.39 -0.41 -10.08
CA TRP A 315 -3.71 -0.87 -11.31
C TRP A 315 -3.98 -2.35 -11.64
N ILE A 316 -4.16 -3.19 -10.62
CA ILE A 316 -4.46 -4.61 -10.75
C ILE A 316 -5.85 -4.88 -11.33
N LEU A 317 -6.81 -3.97 -11.09
CA LEU A 317 -8.20 -4.06 -11.57
C LEU A 317 -8.51 -3.08 -12.70
N ASN A 318 -7.63 -2.12 -12.97
CA ASN A 318 -7.77 -1.18 -14.06
C ASN A 318 -6.39 -0.81 -14.66
N PRO A 319 -5.93 -1.57 -15.68
CA PRO A 319 -4.62 -1.35 -16.29
C PRO A 319 -4.52 -0.01 -17.04
N THR A 320 -5.63 0.58 -17.47
CA THR A 320 -5.63 1.84 -18.23
C THR A 320 -5.15 3.02 -17.40
N ARG A 321 -5.21 2.93 -16.07
CA ARG A 321 -4.66 3.94 -15.14
C ARG A 321 -3.13 4.01 -15.16
N LEU A 322 -2.43 3.09 -15.82
CA LEU A 322 -0.99 3.24 -16.07
C LEU A 322 -0.69 4.40 -17.04
N LEU A 323 -1.71 4.87 -17.76
CA LEU A 323 -1.64 5.99 -18.67
C LEU A 323 -2.37 7.18 -18.04
N VAL A 324 -1.78 8.37 -18.14
CA VAL A 324 -2.50 9.60 -17.81
C VAL A 324 -3.56 9.78 -18.90
N HIS A 325 -4.83 9.55 -18.55
CA HIS A 325 -5.93 10.06 -19.37
C HIS A 325 -5.95 11.58 -19.18
N GLU A 326 -5.72 12.34 -20.25
CA GLU A 326 -5.94 13.80 -20.26
C GLU A 326 -7.42 14.17 -20.18
N THR A 327 -8.32 13.20 -20.20
CA THR A 327 -9.75 13.44 -20.08
C THR A 327 -10.21 13.14 -18.65
N ASP A 328 -10.49 14.21 -17.91
CA ASP A 328 -11.82 14.52 -17.33
C ASP A 328 -11.63 15.37 -16.07
N GLU A 329 -11.94 16.66 -16.11
CA GLU A 329 -13.31 17.20 -15.99
C GLU A 329 -14.08 16.78 -14.71
N GLU A 330 -13.57 15.87 -13.87
CA GLU A 330 -14.22 15.49 -12.61
C GLU A 330 -13.81 16.32 -11.39
N THR A 331 -12.89 17.29 -11.53
CA THR A 331 -12.69 18.34 -10.51
C THR A 331 -13.58 19.57 -10.71
N SER A 332 -14.38 19.60 -11.78
CA SER A 332 -15.36 20.66 -12.08
C SER A 332 -16.66 20.50 -11.29
N HIS A 333 -17.00 19.29 -10.86
CA HIS A 333 -18.31 18.99 -10.25
C HIS A 333 -18.37 19.08 -8.72
N LEU A 334 -17.25 19.35 -8.04
CA LEU A 334 -17.23 19.56 -6.57
C LEU A 334 -16.98 21.01 -6.15
N LEU A 335 -16.72 21.92 -7.09
CA LEU A 335 -16.67 23.37 -6.84
C LEU A 335 -17.71 24.16 -7.67
N GLY A 336 -18.63 23.48 -8.34
CA GLY A 336 -19.72 24.08 -9.11
C GLY A 336 -21.07 24.00 -8.42
N HIS A 337 -21.17 24.31 -7.12
CA HIS A 337 -22.44 24.82 -6.61
C HIS A 337 -22.39 26.34 -6.76
N SER A 338 -22.70 26.79 -7.98
CA SER A 338 -23.10 28.16 -8.23
C SER A 338 -24.27 28.46 -7.28
N HIS A 339 -24.01 29.28 -6.26
CA HIS A 339 -25.08 30.08 -5.69
C HIS A 339 -25.53 31.01 -6.81
N HIS A 340 -26.76 30.79 -7.25
CA HIS A 340 -27.51 31.74 -8.06
C HIS A 340 -27.58 33.04 -7.24
N CYS A 341 -26.64 33.95 -7.44
CA CYS A 341 -26.71 35.27 -6.86
C CYS A 341 -27.69 36.07 -7.72
N HIS A 342 -28.79 36.48 -7.11
CA HIS A 342 -29.75 37.39 -7.69
C HIS A 342 -29.03 38.64 -8.21
N SER A 343 -29.25 38.97 -9.48
CA SER A 343 -29.01 40.31 -9.99
C SER A 343 -29.93 41.27 -9.21
N TYR A 344 -29.37 42.00 -8.26
CA TYR A 344 -29.95 43.25 -7.80
C TYR A 344 -29.48 44.32 -8.78
N GLU A 345 -30.43 44.99 -9.43
CA GLU A 345 -30.17 46.26 -10.10
C GLU A 345 -29.63 47.24 -9.06
N ALA A 346 -28.38 47.67 -9.24
CA ALA A 346 -27.80 48.74 -8.45
C ALA A 346 -28.07 50.07 -9.17
N ILE A 347 -28.81 50.89 -8.46
CA ILE A 347 -29.20 52.27 -8.74
C ILE A 347 -27.97 53.12 -9.07
N GLU A 348 -28.07 53.91 -10.15
CA GLU A 348 -27.15 55.02 -10.45
C GLU A 348 -27.14 56.00 -9.27
N THR A 349 -25.95 56.23 -8.69
CA THR A 349 -25.71 57.41 -7.86
C THR A 349 -24.42 58.06 -8.34
N ASP A 350 -24.60 59.20 -9.02
CA ASP A 350 -23.58 60.23 -9.19
C ASP A 350 -23.17 60.79 -7.83
N ALA A 351 -21.86 60.84 -7.55
CA ALA A 351 -21.13 61.94 -6.92
C ALA A 351 -19.73 61.48 -6.43
N ASP A 352 -18.73 61.78 -7.26
CA ASP A 352 -17.42 62.40 -6.97
C ASP A 352 -16.56 62.02 -5.73
N ILE A 353 -15.25 61.89 -6.01
CA ILE A 353 -14.04 62.03 -5.18
C ILE A 353 -13.25 60.73 -4.81
N ASP A 354 -12.03 60.69 -5.36
CA ASP A 354 -10.79 59.97 -4.98
C ASP A 354 -10.59 58.46 -5.27
N ALA A 355 -9.64 58.21 -6.19
CA ALA A 355 -8.88 57.01 -6.54
C ALA A 355 -9.64 55.69 -6.83
N PRO A 356 -9.31 54.97 -7.93
CA PRO A 356 -9.90 53.66 -8.20
C PRO A 356 -9.36 52.63 -7.18
N HIS A 357 -10.06 52.44 -6.06
CA HIS A 357 -9.81 51.33 -5.14
C HIS A 357 -10.08 50.02 -5.88
N ARG A 358 -9.02 49.28 -6.19
CA ARG A 358 -9.12 47.93 -6.74
C ARG A 358 -9.05 46.94 -5.59
N ASP A 359 -10.07 46.11 -5.43
CA ASP A 359 -10.06 45.03 -4.46
C ASP A 359 -9.38 43.78 -5.03
N CYS A 360 -8.72 43.01 -4.16
CA CYS A 360 -8.13 41.73 -4.56
C CYS A 360 -9.24 40.72 -4.90
N TRP A 361 -9.33 40.24 -6.14
CA TRP A 361 -10.42 39.33 -6.58
C TRP A 361 -10.51 37.99 -5.83
N ILE A 362 -9.45 37.60 -5.09
CA ILE A 362 -9.43 36.38 -4.27
C ILE A 362 -10.00 36.60 -2.87
N CYS A 363 -9.65 37.71 -2.20
CA CYS A 363 -10.00 37.95 -0.79
C CYS A 363 -10.96 39.12 -0.58
N TYR A 364 -11.27 39.88 -1.64
CA TYR A 364 -12.17 41.04 -1.64
C TYR A 364 -11.81 42.07 -0.56
N ASP A 365 -10.52 42.22 -0.31
CA ASP A 365 -9.97 43.12 0.71
C ASP A 365 -8.83 43.88 0.03
N SER A 366 -8.86 45.22 0.09
CA SER A 366 -7.85 46.11 -0.47
C SER A 366 -6.84 46.61 0.56
N ASP A 367 -7.17 46.54 1.86
CA ASP A 367 -6.35 47.05 2.96
C ASP A 367 -5.48 45.97 3.62
N ARG A 368 -5.57 44.74 3.11
CA ARG A 368 -4.87 43.58 3.65
C ARG A 368 -3.36 43.63 3.44
N THR A 369 -2.63 44.10 4.45
CA THR A 369 -1.16 44.22 4.42
C THR A 369 -0.38 42.91 4.67
N ASP A 370 -1.01 41.85 5.19
CA ASP A 370 -0.34 40.56 5.49
C ASP A 370 -0.24 39.61 4.29
N ALA A 371 -0.79 39.96 3.12
CA ALA A 371 -0.84 39.13 1.91
C ALA A 371 0.12 39.56 0.79
N GLY A 372 1.06 40.45 1.11
CA GLY A 372 2.00 41.03 0.14
C GLY A 372 1.34 42.10 -0.75
N PRO A 373 2.13 42.75 -1.63
CA PRO A 373 1.63 43.85 -2.45
C PRO A 373 0.59 43.39 -3.47
N MET A 374 -0.28 44.31 -3.87
CA MET A 374 -1.25 44.10 -4.94
C MET A 374 -0.56 44.20 -6.29
N ILE A 375 -0.73 43.15 -7.11
CA ILE A 375 -0.10 43.00 -8.42
C ILE A 375 -1.15 42.80 -9.51
N LEU A 376 -0.77 43.13 -10.73
CA LEU A 376 -1.46 42.80 -11.98
C LEU A 376 -0.67 41.67 -12.66
N PRO A 377 -1.03 40.39 -12.42
CA PRO A 377 -0.24 39.26 -12.86
C PRO A 377 -0.52 38.86 -14.32
N CYS A 378 -1.56 39.44 -14.94
CA CYS A 378 -2.01 39.11 -16.29
C CYS A 378 -2.80 40.27 -16.91
N ASN A 379 -3.07 40.19 -18.21
CA ASN A 379 -3.79 41.23 -18.99
C ASN A 379 -5.32 41.24 -18.80
N CYS A 380 -5.83 40.76 -17.67
CA CYS A 380 -7.26 40.85 -17.37
C CYS A 380 -7.67 42.31 -17.07
N LYS A 381 -8.91 42.66 -17.40
CA LYS A 381 -9.48 44.00 -17.15
C LYS A 381 -10.64 43.91 -16.15
N GLY A 382 -10.94 45.04 -15.50
CA GLY A 382 -11.98 45.10 -14.46
C GLY A 382 -11.56 44.45 -13.15
N ASP A 383 -12.53 43.97 -12.39
CA ASP A 383 -12.36 43.52 -11.00
C ASP A 383 -11.46 42.27 -10.87
N VAL A 384 -11.32 41.48 -11.94
CA VAL A 384 -10.49 40.26 -11.96
C VAL A 384 -9.01 40.54 -12.26
N ALA A 385 -8.62 41.80 -12.40
CA ALA A 385 -7.25 42.19 -12.76
C ALA A 385 -6.29 42.21 -11.56
N ALA A 386 -6.76 42.71 -10.41
CA ALA A 386 -5.90 43.01 -9.26
C ALA A 386 -5.94 41.92 -8.19
N VAL A 387 -4.79 41.52 -7.69
CA VAL A 387 -4.69 40.45 -6.69
C VAL A 387 -3.47 40.64 -5.80
N HIS A 388 -3.57 40.27 -4.52
CA HIS A 388 -2.41 40.19 -3.66
C HIS A 388 -1.45 39.07 -4.10
N HIS A 389 -0.15 39.35 -4.03
CA HIS A 389 0.91 38.40 -4.40
C HIS A 389 0.76 37.04 -3.70
N ASP A 390 0.56 37.02 -2.37
CA ASP A 390 0.44 35.76 -1.62
C ASP A 390 -0.91 35.07 -1.83
N CYS A 391 -1.97 35.83 -2.13
CA CYS A 391 -3.29 35.26 -2.47
C CYS A 391 -3.21 34.47 -3.78
N LEU A 392 -2.62 35.05 -4.82
CA LEU A 392 -2.44 34.38 -6.11
C LEU A 392 -1.52 33.17 -5.98
N LYS A 393 -0.44 33.30 -5.23
CA LYS A 393 0.54 32.25 -4.98
C LYS A 393 -0.06 31.03 -4.27
N ARG A 394 -0.87 31.25 -3.23
CA ARG A 394 -1.62 30.17 -2.57
C ARG A 394 -2.62 29.52 -3.53
N TRP A 395 -3.37 30.33 -4.28
CA TRP A 395 -4.34 29.86 -5.26
C TRP A 395 -3.71 28.98 -6.34
N LEU A 396 -2.53 29.35 -6.86
CA LEU A 396 -1.81 28.55 -7.86
C LEU A 396 -1.30 27.22 -7.29
N LEU A 397 -0.85 27.17 -6.03
CA LEU A 397 -0.43 25.91 -5.42
C LEU A 397 -1.58 24.94 -5.13
N GLU A 398 -2.75 25.47 -4.82
CA GLU A 398 -3.95 24.65 -4.57
C GLU A 398 -4.63 24.23 -5.89
N SER A 399 -4.56 25.08 -6.91
CA SER A 399 -5.25 24.87 -8.19
C SER A 399 -4.41 24.14 -9.25
N CYS A 400 -3.08 24.10 -9.13
CA CYS A 400 -2.19 23.50 -10.13
C CYS A 400 -1.57 22.19 -9.60
N PRO A 401 -1.97 21.02 -10.14
CA PRO A 401 -1.28 19.76 -9.86
C PRO A 401 0.17 19.80 -10.34
N GLU A 402 1.09 19.16 -9.62
CA GLU A 402 2.56 19.18 -9.81
C GLU A 402 3.07 18.70 -11.19
N SER A 403 2.19 18.37 -12.14
CA SER A 403 2.50 17.64 -13.38
C SER A 403 2.27 18.40 -14.69
N ARG A 404 1.99 19.71 -14.68
CA ARG A 404 1.94 20.48 -15.94
C ARG A 404 3.36 20.90 -16.32
N LEU A 405 3.86 20.36 -17.44
CA LEU A 405 5.09 20.86 -18.10
C LEU A 405 4.92 22.32 -18.58
N ASP A 406 3.68 22.74 -18.80
CA ASP A 406 3.33 24.12 -19.09
C ASP A 406 3.21 24.93 -17.78
N GLY A 407 3.85 26.09 -17.71
CA GLY A 407 3.76 27.01 -16.58
C GLY A 407 2.30 27.39 -16.23
N PRO A 408 2.04 27.91 -15.02
CA PRO A 408 0.70 28.30 -14.64
C PRO A 408 0.21 29.45 -15.54
N LYS A 409 -0.99 29.31 -16.10
CA LYS A 409 -1.65 30.29 -16.99
C LYS A 409 -2.91 30.84 -16.33
N CYS A 410 -3.28 32.08 -16.66
CA CYS A 410 -4.54 32.67 -16.22
C CYS A 410 -5.75 31.93 -16.80
N LYS A 411 -6.79 31.68 -16.00
CA LYS A 411 -8.00 30.98 -16.45
C LYS A 411 -8.88 31.83 -17.37
N VAL A 412 -8.79 33.15 -17.25
CA VAL A 412 -9.63 34.11 -17.98
C VAL A 412 -8.95 34.50 -19.30
N CYS A 413 -7.79 35.16 -19.24
CA CYS A 413 -7.09 35.65 -20.43
C CYS A 413 -6.08 34.67 -21.04
N ARG A 414 -5.81 33.53 -20.39
CA ARG A 414 -4.82 32.50 -20.82
C ARG A 414 -3.36 32.96 -20.90
N GLU A 415 -3.04 34.15 -20.42
CA GLU A 415 -1.66 34.65 -20.29
C GLU A 415 -0.85 33.77 -19.33
N GLU A 416 0.42 33.52 -19.64
CA GLU A 416 1.33 32.75 -18.79
C GLU A 416 1.88 33.62 -17.65
N TYR A 417 1.77 33.12 -16.41
CA TYR A 417 2.32 33.84 -15.27
C TYR A 417 3.84 33.73 -15.26
N LYS A 418 4.52 34.88 -15.21
CA LYS A 418 5.98 34.94 -15.11
C LYS A 418 6.42 34.59 -13.69
N LEU A 419 7.18 33.51 -13.56
CA LEU A 419 7.66 33.00 -12.27
C LEU A 419 9.16 33.13 -12.14
N GLU A 420 9.62 33.69 -11.02
CA GLU A 420 10.99 33.56 -10.57
C GLU A 420 11.06 32.47 -9.50
N THR A 421 11.86 31.43 -9.78
CA THR A 421 12.10 30.36 -8.81
C THR A 421 13.46 30.58 -8.18
N GLY A 422 13.50 31.05 -6.93
CA GLY A 422 14.74 31.17 -6.17
C GLY A 422 15.38 29.80 -5.91
N ARG A 423 16.65 29.77 -5.49
CA ARG A 423 17.31 28.53 -5.06
C ARG A 423 16.49 27.86 -3.97
N LYS A 424 16.20 26.57 -4.13
CA LYS A 424 15.40 25.76 -3.20
C LYS A 424 16.12 25.61 -1.85
N TRP A 425 15.89 26.53 -0.91
CA TRP A 425 16.41 26.45 0.44
C TRP A 425 15.32 25.96 1.40
N LEU A 426 15.38 24.66 1.74
CA LEU A 426 14.43 23.98 2.62
C LEU A 426 14.16 24.69 3.97
N PRO A 427 15.15 25.35 4.62
CA PRO A 427 14.95 25.97 5.92
C PRO A 427 14.01 27.19 5.94
N SER A 428 13.74 27.84 4.79
CA SER A 428 12.81 28.98 4.71
C SER A 428 11.37 28.63 5.14
N GLY A 429 10.98 27.35 5.07
CA GLY A 429 9.63 26.88 5.43
C GLY A 429 9.46 26.43 6.88
N LEU A 430 10.53 26.39 7.68
CA LEU A 430 10.50 25.84 9.03
C LEU A 430 10.03 26.89 10.05
N THR A 431 8.82 26.72 10.56
CA THR A 431 8.39 27.43 11.78
C THR A 431 8.82 26.66 13.03
N VAL A 432 9.04 27.37 14.15
CA VAL A 432 9.46 26.80 15.45
C VAL A 432 8.57 25.61 15.87
N ARG A 433 7.26 25.70 15.59
CA ARG A 433 6.30 24.61 15.86
C ARG A 433 6.64 23.31 15.12
N HIS A 434 7.01 23.39 13.84
CA HIS A 434 7.40 22.19 13.07
C HIS A 434 8.73 21.61 13.56
N TRP A 435 9.64 22.48 14.01
CA TRP A 435 10.92 22.06 14.59
C TRP A 435 10.68 21.24 15.86
N ILE A 436 9.90 21.77 16.81
CA ILE A 436 9.52 21.07 18.05
C ILE A 436 8.82 19.74 17.73
N GLN A 437 7.84 19.74 16.81
CA GLN A 437 7.14 18.52 16.42
C GLN A 437 8.07 17.46 15.82
N THR A 438 9.01 17.87 14.95
CA THR A 438 9.96 16.95 14.31
C THR A 438 10.93 16.37 15.32
N THR A 439 11.46 17.19 16.23
CA THR A 439 12.35 16.75 17.31
C THR A 439 11.66 15.78 18.26
N LEU A 440 10.40 16.02 18.64
CA LEU A 440 9.62 15.11 19.48
C LEU A 440 9.40 13.75 18.79
N ILE A 441 9.06 13.74 17.51
CA ILE A 441 8.87 12.50 16.74
C ILE A 441 10.18 11.72 16.65
N LEU A 442 11.30 12.37 16.34
CA LEU A 442 12.61 11.72 16.28
C LEU A 442 13.05 11.18 17.64
N SER A 443 12.79 11.91 18.72
CA SER A 443 13.05 11.42 20.09
C SER A 443 12.22 10.17 20.41
N MET A 444 10.96 10.11 19.97
CA MET A 444 10.11 8.93 20.15
C MET A 444 10.60 7.74 19.30
N MET A 445 11.06 7.98 18.07
CA MET A 445 11.65 6.96 17.20
C MET A 445 12.95 6.35 17.75
N ILE A 446 13.73 7.13 18.49
CA ILE A 446 14.97 6.62 19.11
C ILE A 446 14.65 6.00 20.47
N GLY A 447 13.74 6.59 21.24
CA GLY A 447 13.37 6.13 22.57
C GLY A 447 12.61 4.81 22.59
N THR A 448 11.77 4.53 21.59
CA THR A 448 10.93 3.33 21.55
C THR A 448 11.76 2.04 21.42
N PRO A 449 12.70 1.90 20.48
CA PRO A 449 13.52 0.70 20.35
C PRO A 449 14.40 0.46 21.59
N ILE A 450 14.93 1.54 22.17
CA ILE A 450 15.73 1.49 23.40
C ILE A 450 14.86 0.98 24.56
N SER A 451 13.65 1.51 24.72
CA SER A 451 12.71 1.11 25.77
C SER A 451 12.27 -0.35 25.62
N VAL A 452 11.95 -0.77 24.39
CA VAL A 452 11.60 -2.16 24.07
C VAL A 452 12.78 -3.09 24.40
N TYR A 453 14.00 -2.72 24.03
CA TYR A 453 15.20 -3.49 24.34
C TYR A 453 15.38 -3.67 25.86
N PHE A 454 15.30 -2.60 26.64
CA PHE A 454 15.40 -2.67 28.10
C PHE A 454 14.28 -3.51 28.72
N LEU A 455 13.03 -3.38 28.24
CA LEU A 455 11.91 -4.20 28.70
C LEU A 455 12.11 -5.68 28.38
N CYS A 456 12.67 -6.02 27.22
CA CYS A 456 12.98 -7.41 26.84
C CYS A 456 14.09 -8.04 27.70
N LEU A 457 14.96 -7.23 28.32
CA LEU A 457 15.97 -7.71 29.28
C LEU A 457 15.38 -8.04 30.66
N THR A 458 14.17 -7.58 30.97
CA THR A 458 13.50 -7.92 32.23
C THR A 458 12.97 -9.36 32.20
N LYS A 459 12.75 -9.95 33.38
CA LYS A 459 12.16 -11.30 33.53
C LYS A 459 10.65 -11.29 33.23
N MET A 460 10.27 -10.94 32.00
CA MET A 460 8.91 -11.11 31.48
C MET A 460 8.74 -12.47 30.82
N SER A 461 7.50 -12.96 30.73
CA SER A 461 7.17 -14.14 29.91
C SER A 461 7.43 -13.86 28.43
N GLU A 462 7.75 -14.92 27.67
CA GLU A 462 8.03 -14.81 26.23
C GLU A 462 6.86 -14.20 25.45
N THR A 463 5.63 -14.53 25.83
CA THR A 463 4.42 -13.93 25.24
C THR A 463 4.36 -12.42 25.45
N CYS A 464 4.74 -11.95 26.64
CA CYS A 464 4.73 -10.53 26.95
C CYS A 464 5.81 -9.77 26.16
N LYS A 465 7.00 -10.38 25.98
CA LYS A 465 8.07 -9.82 25.14
C LYS A 465 7.61 -9.64 23.69
N VAL A 466 6.93 -10.64 23.12
CA VAL A 466 6.40 -10.55 21.74
C VAL A 466 5.39 -9.41 21.61
N VAL A 467 4.49 -9.23 22.59
CA VAL A 467 3.52 -8.13 22.58
C VAL A 467 4.21 -6.77 22.68
N VAL A 468 5.22 -6.63 23.55
CA VAL A 468 6.00 -5.39 23.71
C VAL A 468 6.73 -5.03 22.41
N ILE A 469 7.37 -6.01 21.75
CA ILE A 469 8.02 -5.80 20.46
C ILE A 469 6.99 -5.37 19.40
N GLY A 470 5.84 -6.05 19.35
CA GLY A 470 4.76 -5.71 18.41
C GLY A 470 4.24 -4.29 18.59
N LEU A 471 3.98 -3.87 19.83
CA LEU A 471 3.55 -2.49 20.14
C LEU A 471 4.62 -1.46 19.77
N GLY A 472 5.89 -1.77 20.00
CA GLY A 472 7.02 -0.92 19.61
C GLY A 472 7.08 -0.69 18.10
N VAL A 473 6.92 -1.76 17.30
CA VAL A 473 6.92 -1.66 15.83
C VAL A 473 5.73 -0.83 15.33
N VAL A 474 4.54 -0.98 15.92
CA VAL A 474 3.37 -0.17 15.56
C VAL A 474 3.61 1.30 15.88
N LEU A 475 4.19 1.61 17.04
CA LEU A 475 4.52 2.98 17.41
C LEU A 475 5.54 3.60 16.44
N GLU A 476 6.60 2.86 16.07
CA GLU A 476 7.56 3.30 15.05
C GLU A 476 6.91 3.59 13.70
N TYR A 477 6.00 2.73 13.25
CA TYR A 477 5.26 2.96 12.01
C TYR A 477 4.44 4.26 12.07
N VAL A 478 3.79 4.53 13.20
CA VAL A 478 3.04 5.78 13.42
C VAL A 478 3.97 6.99 13.42
N CYS A 479 5.13 6.90 14.10
CA CYS A 479 6.16 7.95 14.07
C CYS A 479 6.59 8.27 12.64
N LEU A 480 6.92 7.25 11.85
CA LEU A 480 7.35 7.38 10.45
C LEU A 480 6.27 8.06 9.59
N ARG A 481 5.00 7.67 9.77
CA ARG A 481 3.88 8.32 9.09
C ARG A 481 3.76 9.79 9.46
N LEU A 482 3.81 10.11 10.76
CA LEU A 482 3.73 11.49 11.26
C LEU A 482 4.90 12.34 10.76
N LEU A 483 6.12 11.78 10.75
CA LEU A 483 7.30 12.41 10.18
C LEU A 483 7.10 12.72 8.69
N GLY A 484 6.58 11.76 7.93
CA GLY A 484 6.28 11.92 6.51
C GLY A 484 5.26 13.04 6.24
N PHE A 485 4.17 13.10 7.00
CA PHE A 485 3.19 14.19 6.88
C PHE A 485 3.79 15.56 7.23
N ASN A 486 4.58 15.65 8.31
CA ASN A 486 5.25 16.89 8.70
C ASN A 486 6.27 17.35 7.66
N MET A 487 7.06 16.43 7.10
CA MET A 487 8.01 16.75 6.02
C MET A 487 7.31 17.23 4.75
N LEU A 488 6.19 16.62 4.37
CA LEU A 488 5.39 17.06 3.22
C LEU A 488 4.82 18.47 3.41
N LEU A 489 4.36 18.80 4.63
CA LEU A 489 3.89 20.13 5.00
C LEU A 489 5.01 21.18 4.93
N VAL A 490 6.19 20.87 5.47
CA VAL A 490 7.37 21.74 5.40
C VAL A 490 7.81 21.94 3.95
N TYR A 491 7.83 20.88 3.15
CA TYR A 491 8.17 20.94 1.73
C TYR A 491 7.22 21.86 0.96
N ARG A 492 5.90 21.73 1.16
CA ARG A 492 4.91 22.62 0.54
C ARG A 492 5.10 24.07 0.94
N ARG A 493 5.42 24.34 2.21
CA ARG A 493 5.69 25.70 2.72
C ARG A 493 6.99 26.29 2.19
N ALA A 494 8.07 25.50 2.14
CA ALA A 494 9.33 25.93 1.55
C ALA A 494 9.14 26.24 0.06
N ARG A 495 8.36 25.41 -0.65
CA ARG A 495 8.01 25.66 -2.06
C ARG A 495 7.22 26.95 -2.25
N LEU A 496 6.27 27.24 -1.35
CA LEU A 496 5.63 28.56 -1.29
C LEU A 496 6.70 29.63 -1.11
N ALA A 497 7.51 29.60 -0.06
CA ALA A 497 8.48 30.67 0.22
C ALA A 497 9.40 31.01 -0.98
N THR A 498 9.81 30.02 -1.76
CA THR A 498 10.76 30.19 -2.88
C THR A 498 10.15 30.67 -4.21
N MET A 499 8.82 30.71 -4.32
CA MET A 499 8.12 31.07 -5.55
C MET A 499 7.71 32.54 -5.52
N SER A 500 8.26 33.37 -6.42
CA SER A 500 7.79 34.74 -6.64
C SER A 500 7.11 34.83 -8.00
N ILE A 501 5.95 35.50 -8.02
CA ILE A 501 5.21 35.81 -9.25
C ILE A 501 5.56 37.25 -9.62
N ILE A 502 6.02 37.47 -10.84
CA ILE A 502 6.26 38.81 -11.38
C ILE A 502 4.93 39.34 -11.91
N GLY A 503 4.50 40.50 -11.42
CA GLY A 503 3.33 41.22 -11.90
C GLY A 503 3.53 42.72 -11.73
N ASP A 504 2.83 43.51 -12.55
CA ASP A 504 2.99 44.97 -12.50
C ASP A 504 2.36 45.50 -11.20
N PRO A 505 3.03 46.41 -10.47
CA PRO A 505 2.48 47.00 -9.25
C PRO A 505 1.24 47.84 -9.59
N VAL A 506 0.22 47.79 -8.75
CA VAL A 506 -0.93 48.70 -8.85
C VAL A 506 -0.49 50.09 -8.38
N THR A 507 0.07 50.90 -9.28
CA THR A 507 0.37 52.31 -9.00
C THR A 507 -0.91 53.15 -9.14
N GLY A 508 -1.27 53.86 -8.07
CA GLY A 508 -2.47 54.70 -7.97
C GLY A 508 -2.51 55.94 -8.87
N SER A 509 -1.70 56.03 -9.93
CA SER A 509 -1.72 57.18 -10.84
C SER A 509 -1.02 56.85 -12.17
N GLN A 510 -1.81 56.64 -13.23
CA GLN A 510 -1.35 56.88 -14.60
C GLN A 510 -2.34 57.87 -15.24
N LEU A 511 -2.03 59.16 -15.11
CA LEU A 511 -2.49 60.20 -16.04
C LEU A 511 -1.69 60.03 -17.36
N PRO A 512 -2.31 60.21 -18.53
CA PRO A 512 -1.65 59.99 -19.80
C PRO A 512 -0.78 61.20 -20.19
N GLY A 513 0.52 60.96 -20.37
CA GLY A 513 1.39 61.80 -21.21
C GLY A 513 2.66 62.31 -20.54
N GLU A 514 3.79 61.63 -20.78
CA GLU A 514 5.04 62.29 -21.19
C GLU A 514 6.06 61.28 -21.74
N ILE A 515 6.84 61.75 -22.70
CA ILE A 515 7.75 61.01 -23.58
C ILE A 515 9.14 60.90 -22.94
N ASN A 516 9.76 59.71 -23.05
CA ASN A 516 11.18 59.36 -22.90
C ASN A 516 11.98 59.89 -21.69
N THR A 517 12.52 58.96 -20.90
CA THR A 517 13.99 58.73 -20.76
C THR A 517 14.26 57.49 -19.90
N THR A 518 15.21 56.66 -20.34
CA THR A 518 15.82 55.58 -19.55
C THR A 518 16.48 56.12 -18.29
N PRO A 519 16.51 55.35 -17.18
CA PRO A 519 17.83 54.98 -16.66
C PRO A 519 17.94 53.55 -16.10
N GLU A 520 19.15 53.03 -16.31
CA GLU A 520 19.96 52.06 -15.56
C GLU A 520 19.35 51.14 -14.49
N ALA A 521 19.78 49.89 -14.58
CA ALA A 521 19.73 48.88 -13.54
C ALA A 521 20.46 49.34 -12.27
N VAL A 522 19.78 49.23 -11.13
CA VAL A 522 20.41 49.31 -9.81
C VAL A 522 20.24 47.95 -9.13
N ASP A 523 21.35 47.23 -9.09
CA ASP A 523 21.58 46.05 -8.27
C ASP A 523 21.58 46.47 -6.79
N ILE A 524 20.68 45.91 -5.96
CA ILE A 524 20.75 46.04 -4.51
C ILE A 524 20.86 44.64 -3.92
N THR A 525 22.11 44.20 -3.79
CA THR A 525 22.52 43.24 -2.76
C THR A 525 22.77 43.99 -1.45
N THR A 526 22.56 43.29 -0.33
CA THR A 526 22.85 43.65 1.07
C THR A 526 21.73 44.30 1.90
N ALA A 527 21.03 43.47 2.68
CA ALA A 527 21.10 43.44 4.15
C ALA A 527 20.42 42.17 4.68
#